data_AF-A0AA39R2D3-F1
#
_entry.id   AF-A0AA39R2D3-F1
#
_cell.length_a   1.000
_cell.length_b   1.000
_cell.length_c   1.000
_cell.angle_alpha   90.00
_cell.angle_beta   90.00
_cell.angle_gamma   90.00
#
_symmetry.space_group_name_H-M   'P 1'
#
loop_
_entity.id
_entity.type
_entity.pdbx_description
1 polymer ?
#
loop_
_entity_poly.entity_id
_entity_poly.type
_entity_poly.pdbx_seq_one_letter_code
_entity_poly.pdbx_strand_id
1 'polypeptide(L)'
;MLRTPLAPISGNRPRGKELSPFHRGILVGQAAQGLRYSGIAKATNLHKNTVRNAVLNAAIQYNGQSRPRSGRPSIVTDRDRRYIIRIARVAPRLTYQQLKKEAGHNFCRSTVYWILRDYGLTNWLAKERPLLTEEVAAKRLAWCRERRYWDWPEWSKVIWSDECSVERGTGKDRAWVFRLPHQKWTKEMIQPKKCARDPNSGRQGYSAASYIGVLDDQLPTLWEPGLLFMQDNASIHTSRLARQWFQENGIEVLEWPPHSPDLNPIEHLWFELKKRVYDVRPDIEEVGGSPERIQEVLYNALEQAWVCIDNGWYTKY
;
A
#
# COMPACT_ATOMS: atom_id res chain seq x y z
N MET A 1 -49.04 46.93 -20.01
CA MET A 1 -47.81 47.09 -20.82
C MET A 1 -47.02 45.81 -20.76
N LEU A 2 -46.87 45.11 -21.89
CA LEU A 2 -46.07 43.89 -22.00
C LEU A 2 -44.58 44.25 -21.84
N ARG A 3 -43.88 43.60 -20.90
CA ARG A 3 -42.42 43.77 -20.73
C ARG A 3 -41.71 43.18 -21.94
N THR A 4 -40.81 43.95 -22.52
CA THR A 4 -39.90 43.49 -23.58
C THR A 4 -39.07 42.31 -23.07
N PRO A 5 -39.01 41.18 -23.78
CA PRO A 5 -38.19 40.05 -23.36
C PRO A 5 -36.71 40.45 -23.34
N LEU A 6 -35.99 40.04 -22.30
CA LEU A 6 -34.55 40.26 -22.17
C LEU A 6 -33.84 39.60 -23.36
N ALA A 7 -32.95 40.36 -24.02
CA ALA A 7 -32.12 39.83 -25.09
C ALA A 7 -31.31 38.61 -24.60
N PRO A 8 -31.05 37.62 -25.48
CA PRO A 8 -30.26 36.45 -25.11
C PRO A 8 -28.88 36.89 -24.59
N ILE A 9 -28.47 36.31 -23.46
CA ILE A 9 -27.13 36.49 -22.88
C ILE A 9 -26.13 36.14 -23.98
N SER A 10 -25.41 37.12 -24.53
CA SER A 10 -24.42 36.84 -25.55
C SER A 10 -23.40 35.87 -24.95
N GLY A 11 -23.24 34.69 -25.57
CA GLY A 11 -22.25 33.72 -25.13
C GLY A 11 -20.86 34.37 -25.02
N ASN A 12 -20.03 33.87 -24.09
CA ASN A 12 -18.64 34.29 -23.92
C ASN A 12 -17.96 34.43 -25.30
N ARG A 13 -17.64 35.67 -25.71
CA ARG A 13 -16.85 35.89 -26.93
C ARG A 13 -15.56 35.08 -26.77
N PRO A 14 -15.21 34.18 -27.72
CA PRO A 14 -13.91 33.52 -27.67
C PRO A 14 -12.83 34.61 -27.68
N ARG A 15 -11.97 34.61 -26.66
CA ARG A 15 -10.84 35.55 -26.61
C ARG A 15 -9.94 35.29 -27.82
N GLY A 16 -9.44 36.35 -28.45
CA GLY A 16 -8.56 36.24 -29.61
C GLY A 16 -7.36 35.32 -29.35
N LYS A 17 -6.95 34.56 -30.38
CA LYS A 17 -5.80 33.66 -30.32
C LYS A 17 -4.51 34.45 -30.05
N GLU A 18 -3.60 33.89 -29.24
CA GLU A 18 -2.29 34.50 -29.01
C GLU A 18 -1.44 34.49 -30.29
N LEU A 19 -0.62 35.53 -30.48
CA LEU A 19 0.36 35.54 -31.58
C LEU A 19 1.41 34.45 -31.37
N SER A 20 1.70 33.69 -32.42
CA SER A 20 2.78 32.69 -32.39
C SER A 20 4.15 33.37 -32.26
N PRO A 21 5.17 32.67 -31.71
CA PRO A 21 6.52 33.20 -31.62
C PRO A 21 7.08 33.71 -32.94
N PHE A 22 6.80 32.99 -34.03
CA PHE A 22 7.21 33.37 -35.39
C PHE A 22 6.62 34.71 -35.83
N HIS A 23 5.30 34.90 -35.67
CA HIS A 23 4.65 36.16 -36.01
C HIS A 23 5.19 37.31 -35.15
N ARG A 24 5.47 37.08 -33.86
CA ARG A 24 6.12 38.10 -33.01
C ARG A 24 7.51 38.46 -33.51
N GLY A 25 8.29 37.46 -33.94
CA GLY A 25 9.60 37.67 -34.57
C GLY A 25 9.54 38.57 -35.80
N ILE A 26 8.56 38.35 -36.69
CA ILE A 26 8.33 39.21 -37.87
C ILE A 26 8.05 40.66 -37.44
N LEU A 27 7.16 40.86 -36.45
CA LEU A 27 6.79 42.20 -35.97
C LEU A 27 7.98 42.93 -35.36
N VAL A 28 8.79 42.23 -34.55
CA VAL A 28 10.00 42.78 -33.94
C VAL A 28 11.05 43.10 -34.99
N GLY A 29 11.27 42.22 -35.96
CA GLY A 29 12.21 42.44 -37.06
C GLY A 29 11.84 43.64 -37.94
N GLN A 30 10.57 43.76 -38.32
CA GLN A 30 10.07 44.90 -39.10
C GLN A 30 10.17 46.22 -38.31
N ALA A 31 9.90 46.20 -37.01
CA ALA A 31 10.09 47.38 -36.16
C ALA A 31 11.57 47.77 -36.02
N ALA A 32 12.47 46.79 -35.94
CA ALA A 32 13.92 47.02 -35.90
C ALA A 32 14.46 47.65 -37.19
N GLN A 33 13.82 47.40 -38.34
CA GLN A 33 14.10 48.04 -39.63
C GLN A 33 13.55 49.49 -39.74
N GLY A 34 12.97 50.04 -38.67
CA GLY A 34 12.46 51.41 -38.65
C GLY A 34 11.05 51.59 -39.22
N LEU A 35 10.34 50.50 -39.55
CA LEU A 35 8.96 50.59 -40.03
C LEU A 35 8.02 51.07 -38.92
N ARG A 36 7.14 52.02 -39.26
CA ARG A 36 6.13 52.54 -38.34
C ARG A 36 5.11 51.45 -37.99
N TYR A 37 4.68 51.37 -36.73
CA TYR A 37 3.71 50.37 -36.26
C TYR A 37 2.40 50.35 -37.06
N SER A 38 1.97 51.48 -37.60
CA SER A 38 0.78 51.55 -38.48
C SER A 38 0.98 50.87 -39.83
N GLY A 39 2.20 50.91 -40.38
CA GLY A 39 2.55 50.22 -41.62
C GLY A 39 2.62 48.71 -41.41
N ILE A 40 3.28 48.30 -40.33
CA ILE A 40 3.36 46.89 -39.90
C ILE A 40 1.96 46.32 -39.68
N ALA A 41 1.11 47.03 -38.94
CA ALA A 41 -0.28 46.64 -38.65
C ALA A 41 -1.10 46.36 -39.92
N LYS A 42 -0.99 47.24 -40.94
CA LYS A 42 -1.64 47.05 -42.24
C LYS A 42 -1.09 45.83 -42.98
N ALA A 43 0.24 45.66 -43.00
CA ALA A 43 0.89 44.55 -43.71
C ALA A 43 0.60 43.18 -43.09
N THR A 44 0.50 43.10 -41.75
CA THR A 44 0.25 41.84 -41.04
C THR A 44 -1.22 41.60 -40.73
N ASN A 45 -2.12 42.49 -41.14
CA ASN A 45 -3.55 42.48 -40.78
C ASN A 45 -3.79 42.33 -39.26
N LEU A 46 -3.00 43.07 -38.46
CA LEU A 46 -3.11 43.07 -37.00
C LEU A 46 -3.48 44.47 -36.51
N HIS A 47 -4.14 44.53 -35.36
CA HIS A 47 -4.40 45.82 -34.72
C HIS A 47 -3.09 46.49 -34.30
N LYS A 48 -2.97 47.82 -34.51
CA LYS A 48 -1.76 48.61 -34.19
C LYS A 48 -1.27 48.41 -32.76
N ASN A 49 -2.19 48.28 -31.79
CA ASN A 49 -1.81 48.03 -30.39
C ASN A 49 -1.23 46.63 -30.18
N THR A 50 -1.66 45.64 -30.95
CA THR A 50 -1.08 44.28 -30.91
C THR A 50 0.36 44.30 -31.39
N VAL A 51 0.65 45.03 -32.47
CA VAL A 51 2.03 45.25 -32.97
C VAL A 51 2.88 45.96 -31.93
N ARG A 52 2.39 47.09 -31.39
CA ARG A 52 3.09 47.84 -30.34
C ARG A 52 3.39 46.97 -29.12
N ASN A 53 2.39 46.21 -28.62
CA ASN A 53 2.56 45.35 -27.46
C ASN A 53 3.50 44.18 -27.72
N ALA A 54 3.50 43.60 -28.93
CA ALA A 54 4.43 42.54 -29.29
C ALA A 54 5.89 43.04 -29.27
N VAL A 55 6.13 44.23 -29.83
CA VAL A 55 7.48 44.85 -29.86
C VAL A 55 7.94 45.25 -28.46
N LEU A 56 7.10 45.92 -27.67
CA LEU A 56 7.46 46.35 -26.31
C LEU A 56 7.71 45.17 -25.37
N ASN A 57 6.95 44.09 -25.49
CA ASN A 57 7.13 42.91 -24.64
C ASN A 57 8.25 41.97 -25.13
N ALA A 58 8.88 42.22 -26.28
CA ALA A 58 9.93 41.35 -26.81
C ALA A 58 11.14 41.22 -25.88
N ALA A 59 11.51 42.32 -25.19
CA ALA A 59 12.63 42.34 -24.25
C ALA A 59 12.41 41.48 -22.99
N ILE A 60 11.16 41.18 -22.65
CA ILE A 60 10.81 40.45 -21.42
C ILE A 60 10.36 39.00 -21.71
N GLN A 61 10.11 38.64 -22.96
CA GLN A 61 9.69 37.31 -23.38
C GLN A 61 10.88 36.42 -23.72
N TYR A 62 10.81 35.13 -23.37
CA TYR A 62 11.80 34.13 -23.79
C TYR A 62 11.32 33.45 -25.07
N ASN A 63 12.16 33.46 -26.12
CA ASN A 63 11.86 32.86 -27.44
C ASN A 63 10.49 33.26 -28.03
N GLY A 64 10.05 34.50 -27.81
CA GLY A 64 8.77 35.01 -28.33
C GLY A 64 7.52 34.33 -27.73
N GLN A 65 7.67 33.57 -26.65
CA GLN A 65 6.53 32.97 -25.95
C GLN A 65 5.94 33.94 -24.93
N SER A 66 4.61 33.88 -24.75
CA SER A 66 3.95 34.58 -23.65
C SER A 66 4.48 34.08 -22.31
N ARG A 67 4.70 34.98 -21.35
CA ARG A 67 4.96 34.59 -19.97
C ARG A 67 3.77 33.81 -19.41
N PRO A 68 3.99 32.83 -18.53
CA PRO A 68 2.90 32.21 -17.78
C PRO A 68 2.05 33.29 -17.13
N ARG A 69 0.74 33.20 -17.31
CA ARG A 69 -0.17 34.14 -16.66
C ARG A 69 -0.07 33.92 -15.16
N SER A 70 0.00 35.00 -14.39
CA SER A 70 -0.18 34.92 -12.95
C SER A 70 -1.56 34.33 -12.70
N GLY A 71 -1.60 33.06 -12.28
CA GLY A 71 -2.82 32.40 -11.87
C GLY A 71 -3.45 33.13 -10.68
N ARG A 72 -4.64 32.70 -10.30
CA ARG A 72 -5.26 33.17 -9.05
C ARG A 72 -4.30 32.87 -7.89
N PRO A 73 -3.95 33.86 -7.04
CA PRO A 73 -3.14 33.61 -5.86
C PRO A 73 -3.76 32.50 -5.00
N SER A 74 -2.92 31.59 -4.51
CA SER A 74 -3.36 30.52 -3.61
C SER A 74 -3.80 31.12 -2.28
N ILE A 75 -4.95 30.65 -1.76
CA ILE A 75 -5.40 30.97 -0.40
C ILE A 75 -4.51 30.27 0.64
N VAL A 76 -3.93 29.13 0.27
CA VAL A 76 -3.02 28.35 1.13
C VAL A 76 -1.65 29.03 1.14
N THR A 77 -1.16 29.40 2.32
CA THR A 77 0.19 29.93 2.50
C THR A 77 1.22 28.81 2.64
N ASP A 78 2.50 29.11 2.43
CA ASP A 78 3.58 28.14 2.67
C ASP A 78 3.67 27.69 4.13
N ARG A 79 3.25 28.55 5.07
CA ARG A 79 3.16 28.19 6.48
C ARG A 79 2.11 27.10 6.70
N ASP A 80 0.95 27.22 6.07
CA ASP A 80 -0.13 26.23 6.17
C ASP A 80 0.30 24.89 5.57
N ARG A 81 0.97 24.93 4.41
CA ARG A 81 1.54 23.73 3.77
C ARG A 81 2.49 23.00 4.71
N ARG A 82 3.47 23.71 5.27
CA ARG A 82 4.43 23.13 6.23
C ARG A 82 3.73 22.60 7.48
N TYR A 83 2.71 23.30 7.97
CA TYR A 83 1.99 22.90 9.17
C TYR A 83 1.20 21.60 8.96
N ILE A 84 0.46 21.49 7.85
CA ILE A 84 -0.29 20.28 7.47
C ILE A 84 0.66 19.08 7.32
N ILE A 85 1.79 19.27 6.63
CA ILE A 85 2.80 18.21 6.45
C ILE A 85 3.36 17.77 7.81
N ARG A 86 3.63 18.72 8.73
CA ARG A 86 4.14 18.42 10.07
C ARG A 86 3.15 17.58 10.87
N ILE A 87 1.87 17.95 10.90
CA ILE A 87 0.84 17.18 11.63
C ILE A 87 0.77 15.76 11.07
N ALA A 88 0.71 15.61 9.75
CA ALA A 88 0.64 14.30 9.10
C ALA A 88 1.89 13.42 9.37
N ARG A 89 3.06 14.03 9.61
CA ARG A 89 4.28 13.31 9.98
C ARG A 89 4.30 12.90 11.46
N VAL A 90 3.80 13.75 12.36
CA VAL A 90 3.77 13.48 13.81
C VAL A 90 2.66 12.48 14.16
N ALA A 91 1.49 12.61 13.53
CA ALA A 91 0.33 11.77 13.75
C ALA A 91 -0.11 11.09 12.43
N PRO A 92 0.67 10.09 11.94
CA PRO A 92 0.45 9.49 10.62
C PRO A 92 -0.85 8.69 10.50
N ARG A 93 -1.46 8.29 11.62
CA ARG A 93 -2.72 7.51 11.64
C ARG A 93 -3.99 8.36 11.58
N LEU A 94 -3.86 9.69 11.50
CA LEU A 94 -5.02 10.56 11.35
C LEU A 94 -5.69 10.36 9.98
N THR A 95 -6.98 10.68 9.93
CA THR A 95 -7.72 10.79 8.67
C THR A 95 -7.54 12.19 8.07
N TYR A 96 -7.83 12.35 6.77
CA TYR A 96 -7.85 13.68 6.15
C TYR A 96 -8.81 14.66 6.84
N GLN A 97 -9.91 14.17 7.43
CA GLN A 97 -10.85 15.01 8.17
C GLN A 97 -10.27 15.50 9.50
N GLN A 98 -9.58 14.62 10.23
CA GLN A 98 -8.90 14.98 11.47
C GLN A 98 -7.73 15.94 11.20
N LEU A 99 -6.92 15.68 10.17
CA LEU A 99 -5.86 16.61 9.75
C LEU A 99 -6.40 18.00 9.43
N LYS A 100 -7.52 18.08 8.72
CA LYS A 100 -8.22 19.35 8.45
C LYS A 100 -8.64 20.04 9.76
N LYS A 101 -9.16 19.29 10.73
CA LYS A 101 -9.59 19.81 12.04
C LYS A 101 -8.40 20.36 12.84
N GLU A 102 -7.28 19.64 12.86
CA GLU A 102 -6.07 20.05 13.61
C GLU A 102 -5.30 21.19 12.96
N ALA A 103 -5.30 21.29 11.63
CA ALA A 103 -4.60 22.35 10.91
C ALA A 103 -5.25 23.74 11.05
N GLY A 104 -6.48 23.82 11.56
CA GLY A 104 -7.25 25.06 11.64
C GLY A 104 -8.01 25.37 10.34
N HIS A 105 -9.20 25.96 10.49
CA HIS A 105 -10.21 26.07 9.44
C HIS A 105 -9.83 27.03 8.31
N ASN A 106 -9.96 26.56 7.06
CA ASN A 106 -10.40 27.27 5.84
C ASN A 106 -10.18 26.45 4.55
N PHE A 107 -9.52 25.29 4.64
CA PHE A 107 -9.22 24.45 3.47
C PHE A 107 -10.22 23.31 3.30
N CYS A 108 -10.54 22.95 2.05
CA CYS A 108 -11.30 21.75 1.79
C CYS A 108 -10.41 20.51 1.96
N ARG A 109 -11.01 19.33 2.21
CA ARG A 109 -10.27 18.06 2.35
C ARG A 109 -9.39 17.79 1.12
N SER A 110 -9.86 18.15 -0.08
CA SER A 110 -9.10 17.99 -1.32
C SER A 110 -7.83 18.84 -1.34
N THR A 111 -7.84 20.05 -0.77
CA THR A 111 -6.65 20.89 -0.61
C THR A 111 -5.60 20.20 0.25
N VAL A 112 -5.99 19.63 1.40
CA VAL A 112 -5.09 18.84 2.25
C VAL A 112 -4.51 17.67 1.47
N TYR A 113 -5.34 16.93 0.74
CA TYR A 113 -4.89 15.83 -0.13
C TYR A 113 -3.83 16.28 -1.14
N TRP A 114 -4.07 17.36 -1.89
CA TRP A 114 -3.13 17.84 -2.90
C TRP A 114 -1.82 18.33 -2.29
N ILE A 115 -1.86 19.02 -1.14
CA ILE A 115 -0.66 19.46 -0.41
C ILE A 115 0.21 18.25 -0.03
N LEU A 116 -0.40 17.21 0.55
CA LEU A 116 0.33 16.02 0.97
C LEU A 116 0.85 15.22 -0.22
N ARG A 117 0.04 15.07 -1.28
CA ARG A 117 0.42 14.38 -2.52
C ARG A 117 1.59 15.06 -3.22
N ASP A 118 1.58 16.39 -3.32
CA ASP A 118 2.66 17.18 -3.91
C ASP A 118 3.97 17.03 -3.13
N TYR A 119 3.89 16.88 -1.80
CA TYR A 119 5.04 16.53 -0.95
C TYR A 119 5.45 15.05 -1.03
N GLY A 120 4.66 14.19 -1.70
CA GLY A 120 4.90 12.75 -1.80
C GLY A 120 4.42 11.93 -0.60
N LEU A 121 3.70 12.55 0.34
CA LEU A 121 3.16 11.90 1.52
C LEU A 121 1.71 11.48 1.24
N THR A 122 1.52 10.18 1.07
CA THR A 122 0.23 9.61 0.66
C THR A 122 -0.28 8.65 1.72
N ASN A 123 -1.59 8.37 1.65
CA ASN A 123 -2.24 7.50 2.61
C ASN A 123 -2.20 6.05 2.11
N TRP A 124 -1.64 5.15 2.92
CA TRP A 124 -1.46 3.73 2.62
C TRP A 124 -2.03 2.87 3.74
N LEU A 125 -2.49 1.66 3.41
CA LEU A 125 -2.75 0.65 4.44
C LEU A 125 -1.43 0.27 5.14
N ALA A 126 -1.37 0.45 6.47
CA ALA A 126 -0.23 0.06 7.30
C ALA A 126 0.08 -1.42 7.13
N LYS A 127 1.34 -1.79 6.94
CA LYS A 127 1.72 -3.20 6.78
C LYS A 127 1.65 -3.89 8.14
N GLU A 128 0.99 -5.03 8.20
CA GLU A 128 0.97 -5.84 9.41
C GLU A 128 2.26 -6.65 9.51
N ARG A 129 3.00 -6.45 10.59
CA ARG A 129 4.23 -7.21 10.89
C ARG A 129 4.46 -7.29 12.40
N PRO A 130 5.18 -8.33 12.88
CA PRO A 130 5.68 -8.32 14.24
C PRO A 130 6.68 -7.16 14.43
N LEU A 131 6.62 -6.50 15.58
CA LEU A 131 7.61 -5.50 15.96
C LEU A 131 8.91 -6.21 16.35
N LEU A 132 9.96 -6.04 15.56
CA LEU A 132 11.26 -6.66 15.82
C LEU A 132 12.12 -5.76 16.73
N THR A 133 12.70 -6.36 17.77
CA THR A 133 13.83 -5.78 18.49
C THR A 133 15.11 -5.92 17.65
N GLU A 134 16.14 -5.15 17.96
CA GLU A 134 17.43 -5.23 17.25
C GLU A 134 18.06 -6.62 17.39
N GLU A 135 17.95 -7.23 18.57
CA GLU A 135 18.43 -8.59 18.84
C GLU A 135 17.70 -9.64 17.99
N VAL A 136 16.37 -9.57 17.90
CA VAL A 136 15.57 -10.47 17.06
C VAL A 136 15.91 -10.28 15.59
N ALA A 137 16.05 -9.02 15.15
CA ALA A 137 16.43 -8.72 13.78
C ALA A 137 17.84 -9.26 13.42
N ALA A 138 18.80 -9.19 14.35
CA ALA A 138 20.13 -9.74 14.17
C ALA A 138 20.10 -11.28 14.02
N LYS A 139 19.35 -11.98 14.87
CA LYS A 139 19.16 -13.45 14.76
C LYS A 139 18.55 -13.85 13.41
N ARG A 140 17.52 -13.14 12.98
CA ARG A 140 16.90 -13.35 11.66
C ARG A 140 17.89 -13.13 10.52
N LEU A 141 18.68 -12.06 10.58
CA LEU A 141 19.67 -11.75 9.55
C LEU A 141 20.77 -12.81 9.50
N ALA A 142 21.24 -13.30 10.65
CA ALA A 142 22.22 -14.38 10.73
C ALA A 142 21.68 -15.65 10.07
N TRP A 143 20.47 -16.07 10.43
CA TRP A 143 19.80 -17.24 9.84
C TRP A 143 19.69 -17.14 8.32
N CYS A 144 19.25 -15.98 7.80
CA CYS A 144 19.17 -15.74 6.36
C CYS A 144 20.54 -15.75 5.69
N ARG A 145 21.60 -15.25 6.34
CA ARG A 145 22.95 -15.23 5.79
C ARG A 145 23.57 -16.62 5.70
N GLU A 146 23.35 -17.46 6.71
CA GLU A 146 23.83 -18.84 6.74
C GLU A 146 23.21 -19.67 5.61
N ARG A 147 21.92 -19.44 5.31
CA ARG A 147 21.15 -20.20 4.33
C ARG A 147 20.98 -19.47 2.99
N ARG A 148 21.73 -18.39 2.76
CA ARG A 148 21.62 -17.57 1.53
C ARG A 148 22.01 -18.31 0.25
N TYR A 149 22.73 -19.42 0.40
CA TYR A 149 23.23 -20.25 -0.70
C TYR A 149 22.52 -21.60 -0.80
N TRP A 150 21.54 -21.87 0.05
CA TRP A 150 20.69 -23.06 -0.11
C TRP A 150 19.84 -22.88 -1.36
N ASP A 151 19.82 -23.91 -2.19
CA ASP A 151 19.00 -23.98 -3.40
C ASP A 151 17.91 -25.06 -3.21
N TRP A 152 17.16 -25.36 -4.27
CA TRP A 152 16.09 -26.33 -4.21
C TRP A 152 16.46 -27.69 -3.59
N PRO A 153 17.63 -28.31 -3.86
CA PRO A 153 17.99 -29.60 -3.26
C PRO A 153 18.11 -29.57 -1.73
N GLU A 154 18.48 -28.43 -1.15
CA GLU A 154 18.48 -28.24 0.31
C GLU A 154 17.08 -27.92 0.82
N TRP A 155 16.37 -26.99 0.17
CA TRP A 155 15.04 -26.56 0.61
C TRP A 155 13.97 -27.65 0.44
N SER A 156 14.11 -28.54 -0.54
CA SER A 156 13.19 -29.66 -0.77
C SER A 156 13.25 -30.71 0.33
N LYS A 157 14.29 -30.68 1.18
CA LYS A 157 14.40 -31.55 2.36
C LYS A 157 13.64 -31.01 3.57
N VAL A 158 13.15 -29.77 3.51
CA VAL A 158 12.45 -29.13 4.62
C VAL A 158 10.95 -29.43 4.54
N ILE A 159 10.42 -30.08 5.57
CA ILE A 159 8.98 -30.20 5.80
C ILE A 159 8.50 -28.97 6.55
N TRP A 160 7.71 -28.14 5.87
CA TRP A 160 7.18 -26.89 6.43
C TRP A 160 5.88 -27.14 7.18
N SER A 161 5.78 -26.66 8.41
CA SER A 161 4.56 -26.70 9.21
C SER A 161 4.25 -25.34 9.84
N ASP A 162 2.97 -25.06 10.11
CA ASP A 162 2.49 -23.90 10.88
C ASP A 162 1.00 -24.07 11.19
N GLU A 163 0.49 -23.37 12.20
CA GLU A 163 -0.93 -23.29 12.48
C GLU A 163 -1.59 -22.08 11.81
N CYS A 164 -2.82 -22.25 11.32
CA CYS A 164 -3.58 -21.17 10.72
C CYS A 164 -4.96 -21.05 11.34
N SER A 165 -5.36 -19.82 11.69
CA SER A 165 -6.76 -19.51 12.00
C SER A 165 -7.51 -19.11 10.74
N VAL A 166 -8.74 -19.60 10.61
CA VAL A 166 -9.68 -19.21 9.56
C VAL A 166 -10.92 -18.62 10.23
N GLU A 167 -11.27 -17.41 9.84
CA GLU A 167 -12.40 -16.67 10.38
C GLU A 167 -13.30 -16.27 9.21
N ARG A 168 -14.62 -16.25 9.44
CA ARG A 168 -15.59 -15.74 8.47
C ARG A 168 -15.59 -14.21 8.48
N GLY A 169 -15.39 -13.62 7.31
CA GLY A 169 -15.43 -12.18 7.09
C GLY A 169 -14.06 -11.57 6.82
N THR A 170 -14.05 -10.27 6.51
CA THR A 170 -12.81 -9.51 6.37
C THR A 170 -12.18 -9.38 7.75
N GLY A 171 -11.04 -10.05 7.97
CA GLY A 171 -10.27 -9.96 9.22
C GLY A 171 -9.99 -8.50 9.64
N LYS A 172 -9.45 -8.30 10.84
CA LYS A 172 -9.32 -6.96 11.46
C LYS A 172 -8.83 -5.86 10.49
N ASP A 173 -9.54 -4.75 10.48
CA ASP A 173 -9.21 -3.59 9.65
C ASP A 173 -7.78 -3.10 9.89
N ARG A 174 -7.03 -2.98 8.80
CA ARG A 174 -5.70 -2.37 8.81
C ARG A 174 -5.83 -0.86 8.87
N ALA A 175 -5.11 -0.24 9.79
CA ALA A 175 -5.08 1.20 9.92
C ALA A 175 -4.48 1.84 8.66
N TRP A 176 -5.10 2.92 8.22
CA TRP A 176 -4.55 3.81 7.20
C TRP A 176 -3.47 4.71 7.82
N VAL A 177 -2.33 4.84 7.15
CA VAL A 177 -1.19 5.65 7.58
C VAL A 177 -0.68 6.54 6.46
N PHE A 178 -0.47 7.80 6.81
CA PHE A 178 0.26 8.76 6.02
C PHE A 178 1.76 8.51 6.11
N ARG A 179 2.41 8.22 4.98
CA ARG A 179 3.85 7.96 4.95
C ARG A 179 4.49 8.27 3.60
N LEU A 180 5.81 8.46 3.63
CA LEU A 180 6.63 8.47 2.42
C LEU A 180 6.92 7.02 1.95
N PRO A 181 7.28 6.82 0.66
CA PRO A 181 7.57 5.49 0.14
C PRO A 181 8.65 4.72 0.93
N HIS A 182 9.75 5.39 1.30
CA HIS A 182 10.86 4.78 2.04
C HIS A 182 10.52 4.45 3.50
N GLN A 183 9.47 5.06 4.07
CA GLN A 183 9.04 4.80 5.46
C GLN A 183 8.17 3.55 5.59
N LYS A 184 7.98 2.78 4.50
CA LYS A 184 7.10 1.60 4.45
C LYS A 184 7.30 0.62 5.60
N TRP A 185 8.54 0.47 6.06
CA TRP A 185 8.96 -0.54 7.02
C TRP A 185 9.40 0.03 8.37
N THR A 186 9.23 1.34 8.61
CA THR A 186 9.61 1.91 9.91
C THR A 186 8.60 1.51 10.99
N LYS A 187 9.05 1.43 12.23
CA LYS A 187 8.28 0.92 13.38
C LYS A 187 6.97 1.69 13.57
N GLU A 188 6.94 2.97 13.25
CA GLU A 188 5.79 3.86 13.42
C GLU A 188 4.69 3.59 12.38
N MET A 189 5.07 3.12 11.19
CA MET A 189 4.20 2.95 10.02
C MET A 189 3.62 1.54 9.89
N ILE A 190 4.17 0.59 10.62
CA ILE A 190 3.65 -0.78 10.69
C ILE A 190 2.54 -0.88 11.73
N GLN A 191 1.57 -1.73 11.43
CA GLN A 191 0.58 -2.18 12.40
C GLN A 191 1.14 -3.45 13.05
N PRO A 192 1.33 -3.49 14.36
CA PRO A 192 1.75 -4.72 15.02
C PRO A 192 0.71 -5.82 14.74
N LYS A 193 1.14 -6.97 14.22
CA LYS A 193 0.28 -8.16 14.13
C LYS A 193 -0.11 -8.52 15.56
N LYS A 194 -1.35 -8.20 15.98
CA LYS A 194 -1.87 -8.60 17.29
C LYS A 194 -2.10 -10.11 17.25
N CYS A 195 -1.20 -10.89 17.84
CA CYS A 195 -1.51 -12.23 18.29
C CYS A 195 -2.55 -12.08 19.40
N ALA A 196 -3.84 -12.03 19.06
CA ALA A 196 -4.89 -11.97 20.06
C ALA A 196 -4.80 -13.26 20.88
N ARG A 197 -4.39 -13.15 22.15
CA ARG A 197 -4.63 -14.19 23.14
C ARG A 197 -6.01 -13.97 23.71
N ASP A 198 -6.80 -15.04 23.78
CA ASP A 198 -8.13 -15.02 24.37
C ASP A 198 -8.03 -14.66 25.88
N PRO A 199 -8.58 -13.50 26.30
CA PRO A 199 -8.59 -13.07 27.70
C PRO A 199 -9.38 -14.01 28.63
N ASN A 200 -10.26 -14.85 28.08
CA ASN A 200 -11.06 -15.83 28.82
C ASN A 200 -10.48 -17.26 28.81
N SER A 201 -9.28 -17.47 28.24
CA SER A 201 -8.69 -18.81 28.18
C SER A 201 -8.22 -19.29 29.56
N GLY A 202 -9.09 -20.04 30.25
CA GLY A 202 -8.70 -20.77 31.46
C GLY A 202 -7.73 -21.93 31.21
N ARG A 203 -7.75 -22.52 30.00
CA ARG A 203 -6.83 -23.53 29.40
C ARG A 203 -7.40 -24.06 28.06
N GLN A 204 -7.91 -23.20 27.19
CA GLN A 204 -8.49 -23.59 25.89
C GLN A 204 -7.57 -23.22 24.72
N GLY A 205 -6.33 -23.70 24.78
CA GLY A 205 -5.37 -23.60 23.68
C GLY A 205 -4.71 -24.95 23.42
N TYR A 206 -3.99 -25.08 22.32
CA TYR A 206 -3.19 -26.27 22.06
C TYR A 206 -2.18 -26.48 23.20
N SER A 207 -2.11 -27.71 23.70
CA SER A 207 -1.13 -28.15 24.70
C SER A 207 0.03 -28.86 24.00
N ALA A 208 1.16 -29.02 24.69
CA ALA A 208 2.26 -29.84 24.18
C ALA A 208 1.82 -31.29 23.91
N ALA A 209 0.92 -31.85 24.71
CA ALA A 209 0.43 -33.22 24.52
C ALA A 209 -0.47 -33.36 23.28
N SER A 210 -1.40 -32.42 23.07
CA SER A 210 -2.23 -32.41 21.86
C SER A 210 -1.42 -32.15 20.59
N TYR A 211 -0.37 -31.32 20.69
CA TYR A 211 0.56 -31.09 19.60
C TYR A 211 1.31 -32.39 19.23
N ILE A 212 1.88 -33.07 20.22
CA ILE A 212 2.55 -34.37 20.02
C ILE A 212 1.58 -35.39 19.43
N GLY A 213 0.32 -35.43 19.89
CA GLY A 213 -0.68 -36.35 19.32
C GLY A 213 -0.93 -36.14 17.82
N VAL A 214 -0.88 -34.90 17.34
CA VAL A 214 -0.97 -34.61 15.89
C VAL A 214 0.31 -35.04 15.17
N LEU A 215 1.48 -34.79 15.76
CA LEU A 215 2.75 -35.22 15.18
C LEU A 215 2.85 -36.75 15.08
N ASP A 216 2.41 -37.47 16.11
CA ASP A 216 2.44 -38.93 16.18
C ASP A 216 1.57 -39.58 15.09
N ASP A 217 0.44 -38.95 14.77
CA ASP A 217 -0.50 -39.42 13.75
C ASP A 217 -0.05 -39.07 12.33
N GLN A 218 0.42 -37.84 12.12
CA GLN A 218 0.62 -37.28 10.77
C GLN A 218 2.07 -37.35 10.29
N LEU A 219 3.04 -37.04 11.16
CA LEU A 219 4.44 -36.87 10.74
C LEU A 219 5.10 -38.17 10.24
N PRO A 220 4.81 -39.37 10.81
CA PRO A 220 5.37 -40.62 10.28
C PRO A 220 5.00 -40.92 8.82
N THR A 221 3.89 -40.37 8.32
CA THR A 221 3.48 -40.56 6.91
C THR A 221 4.26 -39.68 5.94
N LEU A 222 4.95 -38.64 6.44
CA LEU A 222 5.66 -37.64 5.66
C LEU A 222 7.18 -37.67 5.88
N TRP A 223 7.63 -38.27 6.98
CA TRP A 223 9.02 -38.21 7.42
C TRP A 223 9.90 -39.31 6.81
N GLU A 224 11.10 -38.91 6.40
CA GLU A 224 12.16 -39.81 5.95
C GLU A 224 13.52 -39.34 6.53
N PRO A 225 14.46 -40.26 6.82
CA PRO A 225 15.79 -39.87 7.28
C PRO A 225 16.50 -38.92 6.31
N GLY A 226 17.04 -37.82 6.83
CA GLY A 226 17.70 -36.78 6.04
C GLY A 226 16.81 -35.59 5.66
N LEU A 227 15.53 -35.63 6.02
CA LEU A 227 14.65 -34.46 6.00
C LEU A 227 14.89 -33.57 7.24
N LEU A 228 14.38 -32.34 7.18
CA LEU A 228 14.38 -31.37 8.27
C LEU A 228 12.95 -30.92 8.54
N PHE A 229 12.50 -31.03 9.79
CA PHE A 229 11.17 -30.57 10.18
C PHE A 229 11.22 -29.10 10.61
N MET A 230 10.44 -28.23 9.98
CA MET A 230 10.32 -26.83 10.39
C MET A 230 9.09 -26.64 11.27
N GLN A 231 9.32 -26.09 12.47
CA GLN A 231 8.29 -25.56 13.36
C GLN A 231 8.71 -24.19 13.90
N ASP A 232 7.74 -23.40 14.37
CA ASP A 232 8.03 -22.12 15.02
C ASP A 232 8.53 -22.31 16.48
N ASN A 233 8.89 -21.20 17.13
CA ASN A 233 9.40 -21.21 18.51
C ASN A 233 8.30 -21.01 19.57
N ALA A 234 7.05 -21.41 19.29
CA ALA A 234 5.99 -21.37 20.30
C ALA A 234 6.38 -22.20 21.54
N SER A 235 5.83 -21.81 22.70
CA SER A 235 6.15 -22.47 23.98
C SER A 235 5.76 -23.96 24.01
N ILE A 236 4.78 -24.36 23.20
CA ILE A 236 4.36 -25.76 23.07
C ILE A 236 5.36 -26.58 22.25
N HIS A 237 5.91 -26.02 21.17
CA HIS A 237 6.90 -26.63 20.27
C HIS A 237 8.28 -26.75 20.92
N THR A 238 8.62 -25.81 21.81
CA THR A 238 9.89 -25.78 22.55
C THR A 238 9.81 -26.42 23.93
N SER A 239 8.66 -27.02 24.28
CA SER A 239 8.47 -27.70 25.55
C SER A 239 9.38 -28.92 25.70
N ARG A 240 9.66 -29.33 26.95
CA ARG A 240 10.47 -30.53 27.22
C ARG A 240 9.88 -31.78 26.56
N LEU A 241 8.55 -31.92 26.60
CA LEU A 241 7.84 -33.04 26.00
C LEU A 241 8.06 -33.10 24.48
N ALA A 242 7.87 -31.98 23.78
CA ALA A 242 8.05 -31.93 22.33
C ALA A 242 9.51 -32.23 21.93
N ARG A 243 10.49 -31.63 22.62
CA ARG A 243 11.92 -31.89 22.38
C ARG A 243 12.29 -33.36 22.59
N GLN A 244 11.79 -33.97 23.65
CA GLN A 244 12.03 -35.38 23.94
C GLN A 244 11.43 -36.27 22.85
N TRP A 245 10.19 -35.99 22.42
CA TRP A 245 9.55 -36.75 21.35
C TRP A 245 10.32 -36.68 20.02
N PHE A 246 10.80 -35.50 19.60
CA PHE A 246 11.63 -35.37 18.39
C PHE A 246 12.93 -36.17 18.51
N GLN A 247 13.57 -36.12 19.68
CA GLN A 247 14.81 -36.86 19.93
C GLN A 247 14.59 -38.38 19.89
N GLU A 248 13.52 -38.88 20.52
CA GLU A 248 13.16 -40.30 20.55
C GLU A 248 12.81 -40.84 19.17
N ASN A 249 12.20 -40.03 18.32
CA ASN A 249 11.84 -40.38 16.95
C ASN A 249 12.96 -40.10 15.92
N GLY A 250 14.12 -39.58 16.36
CA GLY A 250 15.25 -39.29 15.48
C GLY A 250 14.95 -38.21 14.42
N ILE A 251 14.08 -37.26 14.75
CA ILE A 251 13.63 -36.21 13.83
C ILE A 251 14.49 -34.97 14.02
N GLU A 252 15.14 -34.52 12.95
CA GLU A 252 15.92 -33.29 12.93
C GLU A 252 15.01 -32.08 12.74
N VAL A 253 15.04 -31.14 13.68
CA VAL A 253 14.26 -29.90 13.63
C VAL A 253 15.13 -28.77 13.08
N LEU A 254 14.64 -28.08 12.06
CA LEU A 254 15.29 -26.91 11.48
C LEU A 254 15.33 -25.78 12.51
N GLU A 255 16.52 -25.25 12.80
CA GLU A 255 16.64 -24.04 13.60
C GLU A 255 15.85 -22.90 12.94
N TRP A 256 14.97 -22.25 13.69
CA TRP A 256 14.08 -21.21 13.17
C TRP A 256 14.27 -19.88 13.90
N PRO A 257 14.39 -18.73 13.20
CA PRO A 257 14.57 -17.46 13.86
C PRO A 257 13.24 -16.91 14.41
N PRO A 258 13.22 -16.29 15.61
CA PRO A 258 11.99 -15.84 16.25
C PRO A 258 11.23 -14.78 15.43
N HIS A 259 9.90 -14.81 15.53
CA HIS A 259 8.99 -13.88 14.85
C HIS A 259 9.19 -13.80 13.34
N SER A 260 9.32 -14.95 12.67
CA SER A 260 9.64 -15.04 11.23
C SER A 260 8.58 -15.70 10.35
N PRO A 261 7.30 -15.30 10.43
CA PRO A 261 6.27 -15.84 9.54
C PRO A 261 6.58 -15.55 8.06
N ASP A 262 7.23 -14.42 7.75
CA ASP A 262 7.58 -14.05 6.38
C ASP A 262 8.71 -14.88 5.76
N LEU A 263 9.36 -15.75 6.54
CA LEU A 263 10.32 -16.73 6.02
C LEU A 263 9.68 -18.10 5.80
N ASN A 264 8.46 -18.32 6.30
CA ASN A 264 7.76 -19.59 6.19
C ASN A 264 6.91 -19.62 4.90
N PRO A 265 7.24 -20.45 3.90
CA PRO A 265 6.48 -20.52 2.64
C PRO A 265 5.03 -20.98 2.83
N ILE A 266 4.70 -21.69 3.92
CA ILE A 266 3.32 -22.13 4.17
C ILE A 266 2.35 -20.96 4.38
N GLU A 267 2.83 -19.78 4.76
CA GLU A 267 1.99 -18.57 4.85
C GLU A 267 1.44 -18.17 3.48
N HIS A 268 2.17 -18.45 2.39
CA HIS A 268 1.65 -18.28 1.03
C HIS A 268 0.57 -19.32 0.71
N LEU A 269 0.75 -20.57 1.18
CA LEU A 269 -0.24 -21.62 1.02
C LEU A 269 -1.54 -21.30 1.77
N TRP A 270 -1.44 -20.76 2.99
CA TRP A 270 -2.60 -20.31 3.75
C TRP A 270 -3.35 -19.15 3.10
N PHE A 271 -2.61 -18.20 2.51
CA PHE A 271 -3.24 -17.12 1.74
C PHE A 271 -4.06 -17.69 0.57
N GLU A 272 -3.47 -18.63 -0.17
CA GLU A 272 -4.10 -19.24 -1.32
C GLU A 272 -5.29 -20.14 -0.93
N LEU A 273 -5.16 -20.93 0.15
CA LEU A 273 -6.25 -21.74 0.69
C LEU A 273 -7.44 -20.86 1.06
N LYS A 274 -7.22 -19.79 1.83
CA LYS A 274 -8.27 -18.85 2.24
C LYS A 274 -8.96 -18.20 1.06
N LYS A 275 -8.20 -17.87 0.00
CA LYS A 275 -8.78 -17.36 -1.25
C LYS A 275 -9.67 -18.41 -1.91
N ARG A 276 -9.20 -19.66 -2.04
CA ARG A 276 -9.99 -20.75 -2.65
C ARG A 276 -11.26 -21.09 -1.87
N VAL A 277 -11.28 -20.92 -0.55
CA VAL A 277 -12.51 -21.10 0.25
C VAL A 277 -13.63 -20.21 -0.27
N TYR A 278 -13.33 -18.95 -0.61
CA TYR A 278 -14.31 -18.02 -1.19
C TYR A 278 -14.68 -18.38 -2.64
N ASP A 279 -13.76 -18.99 -3.39
CA ASP A 279 -14.06 -19.47 -4.76
C ASP A 279 -15.00 -20.68 -4.72
N VAL A 280 -14.79 -21.62 -3.79
CA VAL A 280 -15.62 -22.83 -3.62
C VAL A 280 -16.96 -22.51 -2.96
N ARG A 281 -16.98 -21.58 -1.99
CA ARG A 281 -18.19 -21.13 -1.28
C ARG A 281 -18.30 -19.60 -1.28
N PRO A 282 -18.77 -18.99 -2.39
CA PRO A 282 -18.98 -17.55 -2.46
C PRO A 282 -20.02 -17.04 -1.47
N ASP A 283 -20.96 -17.89 -1.07
CA ASP A 283 -22.05 -17.61 -0.13
C ASP A 283 -21.62 -17.69 1.34
N ILE A 284 -20.36 -18.00 1.65
CA ILE A 284 -19.91 -18.33 3.01
C ILE A 284 -20.19 -17.23 4.04
N GLU A 285 -20.24 -15.97 3.61
CA GLU A 285 -20.58 -14.83 4.48
C GLU A 285 -22.09 -14.73 4.78
N GLU A 286 -22.93 -15.23 3.86
CA GLU A 286 -24.39 -15.19 3.94
C GLU A 286 -24.97 -16.39 4.72
N VAL A 287 -24.16 -17.42 4.98
CA VAL A 287 -24.56 -18.62 5.72
C VAL A 287 -25.00 -18.24 7.14
N GLY A 288 -26.31 -18.24 7.37
CA GLY A 288 -26.90 -18.11 8.70
C GLY A 288 -27.01 -19.46 9.42
N GLY A 289 -27.12 -19.43 10.75
CA GLY A 289 -27.32 -20.64 11.57
C GLY A 289 -26.61 -20.58 12.92
N SER A 290 -26.59 -21.73 13.60
CA SER A 290 -25.81 -21.88 14.83
C SER A 290 -24.30 -21.86 14.54
N PRO A 291 -23.46 -21.53 15.54
CA PRO A 291 -22.00 -21.57 15.39
C PRO A 291 -21.47 -22.90 14.85
N GLU A 292 -22.06 -24.02 15.28
CA GLU A 292 -21.66 -25.38 14.87
C GLU A 292 -21.92 -25.61 13.39
N ARG A 293 -23.09 -25.18 12.89
CA ARG A 293 -23.40 -25.26 11.45
C ARG A 293 -22.44 -24.41 10.62
N ILE A 294 -22.10 -23.21 11.10
CA ILE A 294 -21.16 -22.33 10.40
C ILE A 294 -19.77 -22.96 10.38
N GLN A 295 -19.35 -23.58 11.49
CA GLN A 295 -18.08 -24.30 11.59
C GLN A 295 -18.03 -25.50 10.65
N GLU A 296 -19.09 -26.31 10.57
CA GLU A 296 -19.19 -27.45 9.65
C GLU A 296 -19.11 -27.00 8.19
N VAL A 297 -19.85 -25.96 7.83
CA VAL A 297 -19.80 -25.39 6.46
C VAL A 297 -18.40 -24.90 6.13
N LEU A 298 -17.75 -24.21 7.06
CA LEU A 298 -16.39 -23.70 6.88
C LEU A 298 -15.37 -24.84 6.75
N TYR A 299 -15.50 -25.89 7.56
CA TYR A 299 -14.64 -27.07 7.51
C TYR A 299 -14.75 -27.79 6.15
N ASN A 300 -15.98 -28.05 5.70
CA ASN A 300 -16.23 -28.66 4.39
C ASN A 300 -15.69 -27.80 3.23
N ALA A 301 -15.81 -26.47 3.34
CA ALA A 301 -15.26 -25.55 2.35
C ALA A 301 -13.72 -25.57 2.33
N LEU A 302 -13.07 -25.70 3.50
CA LEU A 302 -11.62 -25.81 3.62
C LEU A 302 -11.10 -27.10 3.00
N GLU A 303 -11.74 -28.24 3.27
CA GLU A 303 -11.34 -29.53 2.66
C GLU A 303 -11.44 -29.49 1.14
N GLN A 304 -12.55 -28.96 0.60
CA GLN A 304 -12.73 -28.80 -0.84
C GLN A 304 -11.70 -27.84 -1.44
N ALA A 305 -11.47 -26.69 -0.79
CA ALA A 305 -10.49 -25.72 -1.22
C ALA A 305 -9.06 -26.29 -1.23
N TRP A 306 -8.70 -27.12 -0.24
CA TRP A 306 -7.41 -27.78 -0.14
C TRP A 306 -7.17 -28.75 -1.30
N VAL A 307 -8.14 -29.60 -1.62
CA VAL A 307 -8.07 -30.55 -2.75
C VAL A 307 -7.92 -29.81 -4.09
N CYS A 308 -8.47 -28.60 -4.20
CA CYS A 308 -8.32 -27.77 -5.40
C CYS A 308 -6.95 -27.07 -5.53
N ILE A 309 -6.06 -27.15 -4.54
CA ILE A 309 -4.70 -26.62 -4.65
C ILE A 309 -3.88 -27.60 -5.50
N ASP A 310 -3.42 -27.12 -6.65
CA ASP A 310 -2.56 -27.88 -7.56
C ASP A 310 -1.27 -28.33 -6.84
N ASN A 311 -0.90 -29.61 -7.00
CA ASN A 311 0.35 -30.16 -6.49
C ASN A 311 1.59 -29.48 -7.09
N GLY A 312 1.47 -28.72 -8.19
CA GLY A 312 2.55 -27.89 -8.72
C GLY A 312 2.58 -26.46 -8.19
N TRP A 313 1.62 -26.05 -7.34
CA TRP A 313 1.44 -24.64 -6.95
C TRP A 313 2.68 -24.04 -6.27
N TYR A 314 3.39 -24.82 -5.46
CA TYR A 314 4.60 -24.38 -4.76
C TYR A 314 5.82 -24.17 -5.67
N THR A 315 5.82 -24.68 -6.91
CA THR A 315 6.93 -24.49 -7.86
C THR A 315 6.87 -23.16 -8.61
N LYS A 316 5.77 -22.40 -8.45
CA LYS A 316 5.51 -21.14 -9.16
C LYS A 316 6.04 -19.90 -8.43
N TYR A 317 6.63 -20.07 -7.23
CA TYR A 317 7.14 -19.02 -6.35
C TYR A 317 8.55 -19.37 -5.88
#